data_AF-A0ABD0PV49-F1
#
_entry.id   AF-A0ABD0PV49-F1
#
_cell.length_a   1.000
_cell.length_b   1.000
_cell.length_c   1.000
_cell.angle_alpha   90.00
_cell.angle_beta   90.00
_cell.angle_gamma   90.00
#
_symmetry.space_group_name_H-M   'P 1'
#
loop_
_entity.id
_entity.type
_entity.pdbx_description
1 polymer ?
#
loop_
_entity_poly.entity_id
_entity_poly.type
_entity_poly.pdbx_seq_one_letter_code
_entity_poly.pdbx_strand_id
1 'polypeptide(L)'
;SILQSLGLDSTCDDSIIVKEVCGAVSRRAAQLCGAGMAAIVDKIRENRGLDNLEITVGVDGTLYKLHPHFSTVLKDTVRDLAPKCKVDFILSEDGSGKGAALITAVARQHHIEKQEPH
;
A
#
# COMPACT_ATOMS: atom_id res chain seq x y z
N SER A 1 -27.10 -2.00 -15.51
CA SER A 1 -26.05 -2.28 -14.49
C SER A 1 -24.68 -1.90 -15.05
N ILE A 2 -23.60 -1.84 -14.24
CA ILE A 2 -22.23 -1.63 -14.76
C ILE A 2 -21.88 -2.71 -15.80
N LEU A 3 -22.33 -3.95 -15.60
CA LEU A 3 -22.11 -5.06 -16.53
C LEU A 3 -22.74 -4.81 -17.91
N GLN A 4 -23.98 -4.31 -17.96
CA GLN A 4 -24.62 -3.94 -19.22
C GLN A 4 -23.88 -2.79 -19.94
N SER A 5 -23.35 -1.81 -19.20
CA SER A 5 -22.53 -0.74 -19.81
C SER A 5 -21.21 -1.24 -20.40
N LEU A 6 -20.74 -2.40 -19.95
CA LEU A 6 -19.59 -3.11 -20.50
C LEU A 6 -19.97 -4.05 -21.66
N GLY A 7 -21.23 -4.02 -22.12
CA GLY A 7 -21.72 -4.88 -23.20
C GLY A 7 -22.07 -6.31 -22.78
N LEU A 8 -22.16 -6.58 -21.47
CA LEU A 8 -22.55 -7.89 -20.95
C LEU A 8 -24.06 -7.93 -20.71
N ASP A 9 -24.75 -8.74 -21.52
CA ASP A 9 -26.15 -9.06 -21.23
C ASP A 9 -26.21 -9.86 -19.93
N SER A 10 -26.79 -9.25 -18.90
CA SER A 10 -26.70 -9.73 -17.53
C SER A 10 -28.01 -9.51 -16.79
N THR A 11 -28.39 -10.50 -16.01
CA THR A 11 -29.52 -10.45 -15.09
C THR A 11 -29.12 -9.85 -13.74
N CYS A 12 -30.10 -9.70 -12.85
CA CYS A 12 -29.83 -9.31 -11.46
C CYS A 12 -28.96 -10.36 -10.74
N ASP A 13 -29.25 -11.65 -10.93
CA ASP A 13 -28.54 -12.75 -10.29
C ASP A 13 -27.08 -12.81 -10.76
N ASP A 14 -26.83 -12.60 -12.05
CA ASP A 14 -25.46 -12.51 -12.59
C ASP A 14 -24.68 -11.37 -11.91
N SER A 15 -25.34 -10.23 -11.69
CA SER A 15 -24.71 -9.06 -11.06
C SER A 15 -24.33 -9.35 -9.60
N ILE A 16 -25.12 -10.16 -8.88
CA ILE A 16 -24.80 -10.60 -7.52
C ILE A 16 -23.58 -11.52 -7.54
N ILE A 17 -23.56 -12.52 -8.42
CA ILE A 17 -22.45 -13.48 -8.53
C ILE A 17 -21.15 -12.75 -8.87
N VAL A 18 -21.18 -11.84 -9.86
CA VAL A 18 -19.98 -11.08 -10.25
C VAL A 18 -19.47 -10.23 -9.08
N LYS A 19 -20.36 -9.59 -8.32
CA LYS A 19 -19.98 -8.81 -7.13
C LYS A 19 -19.28 -9.69 -6.09
N GLU A 20 -19.79 -10.88 -5.81
CA GLU A 20 -19.18 -11.81 -4.85
C GLU A 20 -17.79 -12.27 -5.31
N VAL A 21 -17.63 -12.60 -6.60
CA VAL A 21 -16.33 -12.98 -7.17
C VAL A 21 -15.34 -11.82 -7.06
N CYS A 22 -15.73 -10.60 -7.46
CA CYS A 22 -14.89 -9.41 -7.34
C CYS A 22 -14.51 -9.12 -5.87
N GLY A 23 -15.45 -9.31 -4.95
CA GLY A 23 -15.23 -9.20 -3.51
C GLY A 23 -14.18 -10.20 -3.01
N ALA A 24 -14.33 -11.48 -3.35
CA ALA A 24 -13.39 -12.53 -2.97
C ALA A 24 -11.98 -12.28 -3.51
N VAL A 25 -11.86 -11.90 -4.79
CA VAL A 25 -10.57 -11.62 -5.43
C VAL A 25 -9.89 -10.40 -4.81
N SER A 26 -10.61 -9.29 -4.67
CA SER A 26 -10.06 -8.05 -4.10
C SER A 26 -9.68 -8.19 -2.62
N ARG A 27 -10.50 -8.89 -1.83
CA ARG A 27 -10.21 -9.19 -0.42
C ARG A 27 -8.93 -10.01 -0.29
N ARG A 28 -8.80 -11.10 -1.06
CA ARG A 28 -7.59 -11.93 -1.06
C ARG A 28 -6.35 -11.12 -1.48
N ALA A 29 -6.47 -10.29 -2.51
CA ALA A 29 -5.36 -9.44 -2.95
C ALA A 29 -4.90 -8.47 -1.85
N ALA A 30 -5.84 -7.84 -1.13
CA ALA A 30 -5.53 -6.96 -0.02
C ALA A 30 -4.87 -7.71 1.15
N GLN A 31 -5.34 -8.92 1.48
CA GLN A 31 -4.74 -9.75 2.53
C GLN A 31 -3.31 -10.19 2.18
N LEU A 32 -3.07 -10.63 0.95
CA LEU A 32 -1.73 -11.01 0.50
C LEU A 32 -0.77 -9.80 0.54
N CYS A 33 -1.24 -8.63 0.10
CA CYS A 33 -0.49 -7.39 0.20
C CYS A 33 -0.19 -7.02 1.66
N GLY A 34 -1.19 -7.13 2.54
CA GLY A 34 -1.05 -6.89 3.97
C GLY A 34 -0.05 -7.84 4.63
N ALA A 35 -0.05 -9.13 4.27
CA ALA A 35 0.93 -10.10 4.78
C ALA A 35 2.37 -9.75 4.38
N GLY A 36 2.58 -9.33 3.13
CA GLY A 36 3.89 -8.84 2.69
C GLY A 36 4.34 -7.58 3.46
N MET A 37 3.42 -6.63 3.66
CA MET A 37 3.72 -5.41 4.42
C MET A 37 4.02 -5.70 5.89
N ALA A 38 3.24 -6.60 6.53
CA ALA A 38 3.48 -7.05 7.90
C ALA A 38 4.89 -7.59 8.08
N ALA A 39 5.34 -8.44 7.14
CA ALA A 39 6.71 -8.97 7.15
C ALA A 39 7.77 -7.86 7.03
N ILE A 40 7.56 -6.85 6.18
CA ILE A 40 8.49 -5.73 6.04
C ILE A 40 8.60 -4.92 7.33
N VAL A 41 7.47 -4.48 7.90
CA VAL A 41 7.49 -3.63 9.10
C VAL A 41 8.02 -4.38 10.31
N ASP A 42 7.68 -5.66 10.47
CA ASP A 42 8.19 -6.47 11.57
C ASP A 42 9.69 -6.74 11.41
N LYS A 43 10.14 -6.96 10.16
CA LYS A 43 11.58 -7.07 9.88
C LYS A 43 12.34 -5.78 10.22
N ILE A 44 11.77 -4.61 9.93
CA ILE A 44 12.36 -3.32 10.32
C ILE A 44 12.44 -3.21 11.84
N ARG A 45 11.37 -3.59 12.56
CA ARG A 45 11.31 -3.58 14.02
C ARG A 45 12.40 -4.47 14.62
N GLU A 46 12.51 -5.71 14.15
CA GLU A 46 13.50 -6.68 14.61
C GLU A 46 14.93 -6.24 14.34
N ASN A 47 15.21 -5.74 13.12
CA ASN A 47 16.55 -5.28 12.75
C ASN A 47 17.02 -4.10 13.60
N ARG A 48 16.10 -3.33 14.17
CA ARG A 48 16.39 -2.22 15.09
C ARG A 48 16.38 -2.64 16.56
N GLY A 49 16.09 -3.91 16.86
CA GLY A 49 16.00 -4.42 18.23
C GLY A 49 14.87 -3.79 19.06
N LEU A 50 13.77 -3.40 18.41
CA LEU A 50 12.67 -2.69 19.07
C LEU A 50 11.57 -3.65 19.53
N ASP A 51 11.03 -3.42 20.74
CA ASP A 51 9.84 -4.14 21.21
C ASP A 51 8.59 -3.74 20.44
N ASN A 52 8.44 -2.45 20.14
CA ASN A 52 7.35 -1.89 19.33
C ASN A 52 7.92 -0.92 18.29
N LEU A 53 7.28 -0.83 17.13
CA LEU A 53 7.65 0.10 16.06
C LEU A 53 6.45 0.97 15.68
N GLU A 54 6.64 2.28 15.67
CA GLU A 54 5.72 3.21 14.99
C GLU A 54 6.35 3.62 13.65
N ILE A 55 5.63 3.43 12.55
CA ILE A 55 6.13 3.67 11.20
C ILE A 55 5.03 4.16 10.27
N THR A 56 5.41 5.05 9.36
CA THR A 56 4.53 5.52 8.29
C THR A 56 4.92 4.87 6.96
N VAL A 57 3.93 4.37 6.23
CA VAL A 57 4.07 3.83 4.88
C VAL A 57 3.43 4.81 3.89
N GLY A 58 4.24 5.33 2.97
CA GLY A 58 3.73 6.05 1.81
C GLY A 58 3.13 5.07 0.80
N VAL A 59 1.89 5.30 0.38
CA VAL A 59 1.17 4.45 -0.58
C VAL A 59 0.70 5.30 -1.76
N ASP A 60 0.74 4.72 -2.94
CA ASP A 60 0.12 5.25 -4.16
C ASP A 60 -0.47 4.07 -4.95
N GLY A 61 -1.34 4.38 -5.92
CA GLY A 61 -1.97 3.41 -6.80
C GLY A 61 -3.49 3.55 -6.83
N THR A 62 -4.05 3.50 -8.04
CA THR A 62 -5.48 3.66 -8.29
C THR A 62 -6.33 2.60 -7.59
N LEU A 63 -5.87 1.34 -7.51
CA LEU A 63 -6.58 0.28 -6.79
C LEU A 63 -6.71 0.61 -5.29
N TYR A 64 -5.62 1.02 -4.65
CA TYR A 64 -5.64 1.39 -3.23
C TYR A 64 -6.51 2.63 -2.98
N LYS A 65 -6.49 3.60 -3.90
CA LYS A 65 -7.26 4.87 -3.81
C LYS A 65 -8.75 4.68 -4.06
N LEU A 66 -9.13 3.91 -5.08
CA LEU A 66 -10.50 3.88 -5.62
C LEU A 66 -11.30 2.66 -5.18
N HIS A 67 -10.65 1.55 -4.78
CA HIS A 67 -11.38 0.35 -4.38
C HIS A 67 -11.99 0.52 -2.98
N PRO A 68 -13.29 0.26 -2.80
CA PRO A 68 -14.01 0.60 -1.56
C PRO A 68 -13.51 -0.12 -0.31
N HIS A 69 -12.87 -1.28 -0.47
CA HIS A 69 -12.48 -2.15 0.66
C HIS A 69 -10.99 -2.48 0.73
N PHE A 70 -10.19 -2.17 -0.30
CA PHE A 70 -8.83 -2.72 -0.42
C PHE A 70 -7.92 -2.19 0.69
N SER A 71 -7.92 -0.86 0.88
CA SER A 71 -7.08 -0.21 1.90
C SER A 71 -7.45 -0.64 3.32
N THR A 72 -8.73 -0.84 3.61
CA THR A 72 -9.21 -1.27 4.93
C THR A 72 -8.75 -2.70 5.22
N VAL A 73 -9.01 -3.64 4.31
CA VAL A 73 -8.60 -5.05 4.48
C VAL A 73 -7.08 -5.18 4.60
N LEU A 74 -6.31 -4.41 3.82
CA LEU A 74 -4.85 -4.39 3.91
C LEU A 74 -4.40 -3.93 5.31
N LYS A 75 -4.92 -2.80 5.80
CA LYS A 75 -4.59 -2.25 7.12
C LYS A 75 -4.93 -3.22 8.25
N ASP A 76 -6.11 -3.83 8.18
CA ASP A 76 -6.55 -4.85 9.15
C ASP A 76 -5.60 -6.05 9.15
N THR A 77 -5.26 -6.56 7.97
CA THR A 77 -4.34 -7.69 7.84
C THR A 77 -2.95 -7.38 8.40
N VAL A 78 -2.44 -6.16 8.18
CA VAL A 78 -1.14 -5.74 8.75
C VAL A 78 -1.20 -5.67 10.27
N ARG A 79 -2.27 -5.12 10.83
CA ARG A 79 -2.48 -5.03 12.27
C ARG A 79 -2.58 -6.41 12.93
N ASP A 80 -3.27 -7.34 12.28
CA ASP A 80 -3.43 -8.70 12.80
C ASP A 80 -2.11 -9.50 12.75
N LEU A 81 -1.31 -9.32 11.69
CA LEU A 81 -0.08 -10.09 11.47
C LEU A 81 1.17 -9.46 12.10
N ALA A 82 1.21 -8.14 12.30
CA ALA A 82 2.31 -7.41 12.93
C ALA A 82 1.81 -6.54 14.09
N PRO A 83 1.24 -7.11 15.17
CA PRO A 83 0.59 -6.36 16.24
C PRO A 83 1.53 -5.46 17.06
N LYS A 84 2.85 -5.67 16.97
CA LYS A 84 3.88 -4.84 17.60
C LYS A 84 4.28 -3.63 16.74
N CYS A 85 3.70 -3.49 15.56
CA CYS A 85 3.99 -2.42 14.62
C CYS A 85 2.73 -1.55 14.44
N LYS A 86 2.77 -0.31 14.94
CA LYS A 86 1.77 0.71 14.62
C LYS A 86 2.12 1.31 13.25
N VAL A 87 1.33 0.94 12.23
CA VAL A 87 1.59 1.34 10.84
C VAL A 87 0.54 2.35 10.38
N ASP A 88 0.98 3.57 10.08
CA ASP A 88 0.14 4.60 9.47
C ASP A 88 0.37 4.64 7.95
N PHE A 89 -0.71 4.52 7.17
CA PHE A 89 -0.63 4.55 5.70
C PHE A 89 -1.07 5.91 5.18
N ILE A 90 -0.18 6.62 4.48
CA ILE A 90 -0.43 7.93 3.90
C ILE A 90 -0.49 7.81 2.37
N LEU A 91 -1.61 8.23 1.79
CA LEU A 91 -1.77 8.29 0.33
C LEU A 91 -0.95 9.47 -0.22
N SER A 92 -0.14 9.21 -1.23
CA SER A 92 0.61 10.25 -1.95
C SER A 92 -0.04 10.55 -3.29
N GLU A 93 -0.42 11.81 -3.54
CA GLU A 93 -1.08 12.20 -4.81
C GLU A 93 -0.10 12.39 -5.97
N ASP A 94 1.15 12.74 -5.67
CA ASP A 94 2.26 12.91 -6.62
C ASP A 94 3.58 12.49 -5.95
N GLY A 95 3.56 11.27 -5.40
CA GLY A 95 4.66 10.78 -4.57
C GLY A 95 5.94 10.52 -5.37
N SER A 96 5.80 9.97 -6.58
CA SER A 96 6.93 9.56 -7.41
C SER A 96 7.71 10.76 -7.95
N GLY A 97 7.02 11.82 -8.43
CA GLY A 97 7.66 13.04 -8.93
C GLY A 97 8.41 13.79 -7.84
N LYS A 98 7.73 14.09 -6.73
CA LYS A 98 8.34 14.78 -5.58
C LYS A 98 9.45 13.95 -4.93
N GLY A 99 9.25 12.64 -4.81
CA GLY A 99 10.25 11.71 -4.29
C GLY A 99 11.52 11.68 -5.15
N ALA A 100 11.38 11.60 -6.47
CA ALA A 100 12.53 11.61 -7.40
C ALA A 100 13.33 12.93 -7.32
N ALA A 101 12.63 14.07 -7.23
CA ALA A 101 13.27 15.37 -7.05
C ALA A 101 14.05 15.46 -5.73
N LEU A 102 13.47 14.98 -4.62
CA LEU A 102 14.14 14.93 -3.33
C LEU A 102 15.38 14.04 -3.33
N ILE A 103 15.30 12.84 -3.91
CA ILE A 103 16.46 11.94 -4.05
C ILE A 103 17.56 12.61 -4.87
N THR A 104 17.21 13.29 -5.96
CA THR A 104 18.16 14.02 -6.81
C THR A 104 18.87 15.12 -6.04
N ALA A 105 18.12 15.91 -5.25
CA ALA A 105 18.69 16.97 -4.42
C ALA A 105 19.68 16.43 -3.37
N VAL A 106 19.31 15.35 -2.66
CA VAL A 106 20.17 14.71 -1.65
C VAL A 106 21.43 14.11 -2.27
N ALA A 107 21.30 13.42 -3.41
CA ALA A 107 22.45 12.84 -4.11
C ALA A 107 23.43 13.93 -4.58
N ARG A 108 22.91 15.06 -5.08
CA ARG A 108 23.73 16.21 -5.47
C ARG A 108 24.46 16.83 -4.27
N GLN A 109 23.78 17.01 -3.14
CA GLN A 109 24.39 17.54 -1.92
C GLN A 109 25.54 16.64 -1.43
N HIS A 110 25.31 15.33 -1.32
CA HIS A 110 26.36 14.39 -0.90
C HIS A 110 27.55 14.32 -1.88
N HIS A 111 27.33 14.57 -3.16
CA HIS A 111 28.42 14.66 -4.14
C HIS A 111 29.30 15.90 -3.90
N ILE A 112 28.66 17.04 -3.59
CA ILE A 112 29.35 18.29 -3.26
C ILE A 112 30.14 18.15 -1.94
N GLU A 113 29.53 17.60 -0.89
CA GLU A 113 30.16 17.37 0.42
C GLU A 113 31.40 16.46 0.34
N LYS A 114 31.44 15.50 -0.59
CA LYS A 114 32.60 14.61 -0.79
C LYS A 114 33.72 15.24 -1.64
N GLN A 115 33.45 16.37 -2.31
CA GLN A 115 34.40 17.06 -3.19
C GLN A 115 35.10 18.25 -2.54
N GLU A 116 34.64 18.74 -1.39
CA GLU A 116 35.38 19.69 -0.56
C GLU A 116 36.14 18.94 0.54
N PRO A 117 37.42 18.59 0.35
CA PRO A 117 38.23 18.08 1.45
C PRO A 117 38.51 19.23 2.44
N HIS A 118 38.28 18.97 3.72
CA HIS A 118 38.87 19.74 4.80
C HIS A 118 40.40 19.72 4.74
#